data_AF-A0A3P1UBJ7-F1
#
_entry.id   AF-A0A3P1UBJ7-F1
#
_cell.length_a   1.000
_cell.length_b   1.000
_cell.length_c   1.000
_cell.angle_alpha   90.00
_cell.angle_beta   90.00
_cell.angle_gamma   90.00
#
_symmetry.space_group_name_H-M   'P 1'
#
loop_
_entity.id
_entity.type
_entity.pdbx_description
1 polymer ?
#
loop_
_entity_poly.entity_id
_entity_poly.type
_entity_poly.pdbx_seq_one_letter_code
_entity_poly.pdbx_strand_id
1 'polypeptide(L)'
;MPMWQIYHPEAAFSESDKQELAGKITAIYESFLPRFYVNVFFHSIPKDGLFIGGQVANDFVRVTIDHIARSIDDPEMQQQFLVGCSRVL
;
A
#
# COMPACT_ATOMS: atom_id res chain seq x y z
N MET A 1 -9.95 0.27 9.88
CA MET A 1 -9.45 1.45 9.17
C MET A 1 -8.00 1.18 8.77
N PRO A 2 -7.79 0.35 7.73
CA PRO A 2 -6.47 0.21 7.14
C PRO A 2 -6.06 1.54 6.48
N MET A 3 -4.87 2.01 6.83
CA MET A 3 -4.24 3.18 6.21
C MET A 3 -2.99 2.72 5.48
N TRP A 4 -3.01 2.83 4.16
CA TRP A 4 -1.89 2.52 3.29
C TRP A 4 -1.18 3.81 2.92
N GLN A 5 0.14 3.84 3.09
CA GLN A 5 0.98 4.88 2.54
C GLN A 5 1.98 4.24 1.57
N ILE A 6 1.97 4.73 0.34
CA ILE A 6 2.80 4.24 -0.76
C ILE A 6 3.75 5.36 -1.14
N TYR A 7 5.02 5.20 -0.79
CA TYR A 7 6.11 6.10 -1.17
C TYR A 7 6.74 5.59 -2.45
N HIS A 8 6.80 6.42 -3.48
CA HIS A 8 7.23 6.00 -4.81
C HIS A 8 7.99 7.12 -5.55
N PRO A 9 8.87 6.79 -6.52
CA PRO A 9 9.46 7.80 -7.41
C PRO A 9 8.36 8.56 -8.16
N GLU A 10 8.53 9.86 -8.39
CA GLU A 10 7.53 10.70 -9.08
C GLU A 10 6.97 10.09 -10.38
N ALA A 11 7.82 9.45 -11.18
CA ALA A 11 7.47 8.86 -12.46
C ALA A 11 6.84 7.45 -12.39
N ALA A 12 6.67 6.88 -11.20
CA ALA A 12 6.29 5.46 -11.05
C ALA A 12 4.82 5.17 -11.39
N PHE A 13 3.90 6.12 -11.14
CA PHE A 13 2.46 5.90 -11.31
C PHE A 13 1.77 7.09 -11.96
N SER A 14 1.02 6.84 -13.03
CA SER A 14 0.03 7.77 -13.56
C SER A 14 -1.18 7.91 -12.63
N GLU A 15 -2.06 8.89 -12.90
CA GLU A 15 -3.32 9.02 -12.15
C GLU A 15 -4.22 7.78 -12.29
N SER A 16 -4.27 7.16 -13.48
CA SER A 16 -5.01 5.93 -13.70
C SER A 16 -4.43 4.74 -12.93
N ASP A 17 -3.10 4.64 -12.84
CA ASP A 17 -2.45 3.57 -12.07
C ASP A 17 -2.78 3.69 -10.58
N LYS A 18 -2.74 4.93 -10.04
CA LYS A 18 -3.11 5.21 -8.65
C LYS A 18 -4.56 4.83 -8.37
N GLN A 19 -5.48 5.15 -9.29
CA GLN A 19 -6.89 4.80 -9.17
C GLN A 19 -7.12 3.28 -9.19
N GLU A 20 -6.47 2.57 -10.11
CA GLU A 20 -6.57 1.12 -10.22
C GLU A 20 -6.01 0.42 -8.98
N LEU A 21 -4.82 0.85 -8.53
CA LEU A 21 -4.16 0.29 -7.36
C LEU A 21 -4.96 0.52 -6.08
N ALA A 22 -5.48 1.73 -5.87
CA ALA A 22 -6.36 2.01 -4.73
C ALA A 22 -7.64 1.15 -4.76
N GLY A 23 -8.19 0.88 -5.96
CA GLY A 23 -9.31 -0.03 -6.15
C GLY A 23 -8.99 -1.47 -5.75
N LYS A 24 -7.84 -1.99 -6.21
CA LYS A 24 -7.34 -3.34 -5.87
C LYS A 24 -7.08 -3.48 -4.37
N ILE A 25 -6.44 -2.49 -3.73
CA ILE A 25 -6.22 -2.47 -2.27
C ILE A 25 -7.55 -2.49 -1.53
N THR A 26 -8.52 -1.70 -1.95
CA THR A 26 -9.85 -1.66 -1.33
C THR A 26 -10.55 -3.02 -1.39
N ALA A 27 -10.40 -3.74 -2.51
CA ALA A 27 -10.99 -5.06 -2.71
C ALA A 27 -10.42 -6.14 -1.74
N ILE A 28 -9.21 -5.96 -1.20
CA ILE A 28 -8.66 -6.87 -0.18
C ILE A 28 -9.55 -6.87 1.08
N TYR A 29 -10.18 -5.75 1.42
CA TYR A 29 -10.90 -5.55 2.67
C TYR A 29 -12.42 -5.61 2.54
N GLU A 30 -12.97 -5.46 1.34
CA GLU A 30 -14.39 -5.17 1.14
C GLU A 30 -15.35 -6.27 1.62
N SER A 31 -14.87 -7.50 1.75
CA SER A 31 -15.65 -8.63 2.27
C SER A 31 -15.87 -8.57 3.79
N PHE A 32 -15.05 -7.80 4.53
CA PHE A 32 -15.12 -7.73 5.99
C PHE A 32 -15.03 -6.31 6.58
N LEU A 33 -14.82 -5.28 5.75
CA LEU A 33 -14.86 -3.87 6.14
C LEU A 33 -15.61 -3.00 5.12
N PRO A 34 -16.29 -1.93 5.55
CA PRO A 34 -16.82 -0.92 4.64
C PRO A 34 -15.70 -0.28 3.81
N ARG A 35 -15.94 -0.08 2.51
CA ARG A 35 -14.94 0.46 1.57
C ARG A 35 -14.32 1.78 2.01
N PHE A 36 -15.13 2.68 2.59
CA PHE A 36 -14.66 4.00 3.04
C PHE A 36 -13.70 3.96 4.24
N TYR A 37 -13.48 2.79 4.87
CA TYR A 37 -12.45 2.62 5.90
C TYR A 37 -11.05 2.42 5.32
N VAL A 38 -10.93 2.14 4.02
CA VAL A 38 -9.66 1.91 3.35
C VAL A 38 -9.14 3.22 2.79
N ASN A 39 -8.04 3.71 3.35
CA ASN A 39 -7.39 4.93 2.92
C ASN A 39 -6.07 4.58 2.24
N VAL A 40 -5.82 5.14 1.06
CA VAL A 40 -4.59 4.91 0.28
C VAL A 40 -3.99 6.26 -0.08
N PHE A 41 -2.81 6.55 0.48
CA PHE A 41 -2.06 7.77 0.23
C PHE A 41 -0.87 7.47 -0.66
N PHE A 42 -0.70 8.27 -1.71
CA PHE A 42 0.46 8.21 -2.61
C PHE A 42 1.38 9.38 -2.30
N HIS A 43 2.62 9.07 -1.91
CA HIS A 43 3.67 10.04 -1.61
C HIS A 43 4.75 9.94 -2.68
N SER A 44 4.75 10.90 -3.60
CA SER A 44 5.81 11.01 -4.59
C SER A 44 7.10 11.50 -3.94
N ILE A 45 8.17 10.77 -4.16
CA ILE A 45 9.53 11.11 -3.71
C ILE A 45 10.28 11.63 -4.93
N PRO A 46 10.87 12.84 -4.86
CA PRO A 46 11.70 13.37 -5.94
C PRO A 46 12.94 12.49 -6.13
N LYS A 47 13.55 12.60 -7.31
CA LYS A 47 14.81 11.92 -7.63
C LYS A 47 15.87 12.21 -6.55
N ASP A 48 16.63 11.18 -6.19
CA ASP A 48 17.68 11.21 -5.17
C ASP A 48 17.17 11.51 -3.74
N GLY A 49 15.86 11.44 -3.52
CA GLY A 49 15.21 11.66 -2.22
C GLY A 49 14.99 10.39 -1.39
N LEU A 50 15.26 9.21 -1.94
CA LEU A 50 15.13 7.92 -1.26
C LEU A 50 16.48 7.21 -1.19
N PHE A 51 16.82 6.71 0.00
CA PHE A 51 18.08 6.00 0.25
C PHE A 51 17.80 4.63 0.87
N ILE A 52 18.43 3.59 0.33
CA ILE A 52 18.34 2.21 0.82
C ILE A 52 19.76 1.71 1.05
N GLY A 53 20.05 1.26 2.27
CA GLY A 53 21.42 0.87 2.65
C GLY A 53 22.45 2.01 2.49
N GLY A 54 22.00 3.27 2.57
CA GLY A 54 22.84 4.45 2.37
C GLY A 54 23.12 4.82 0.90
N GLN A 55 22.53 4.12 -0.07
CA GLN A 55 22.64 4.43 -1.50
C GLN A 55 21.32 4.98 -2.04
N VAL A 56 21.40 5.90 -3.00
CA VAL A 56 20.21 6.43 -3.68
C VAL A 56 19.45 5.30 -4.38
N ALA A 57 18.13 5.26 -4.21
CA ALA A 57 17.23 4.33 -4.87
C ALA A 57 16.14 5.12 -5.60
N ASN A 58 16.21 5.16 -6.93
CA ASN A 58 15.27 5.90 -7.79
C ASN A 58 14.19 5.00 -8.41
N ASP A 59 14.21 3.70 -8.12
CA ASP A 59 13.40 2.64 -8.71
C ASP A 59 12.70 1.78 -7.64
N PHE A 60 12.51 2.33 -6.43
CA PHE A 60 11.99 1.58 -5.30
C PHE A 60 10.67 2.15 -4.76
N VAL A 61 9.71 1.27 -4.48
CA VAL A 61 8.44 1.62 -3.84
C VAL A 61 8.43 1.07 -2.41
N ARG A 62 8.14 1.93 -1.43
CA ARG A 62 7.96 1.56 -0.03
C ARG A 62 6.49 1.65 0.34
N VAL A 63 5.95 0.57 0.91
CA VAL A 63 4.58 0.54 1.42
C VAL A 63 4.59 0.38 2.94
N THR A 64 3.78 1.19 3.63
CA THR A 64 3.44 1.01 5.04
C THR A 64 1.92 0.87 5.19
N ILE A 65 1.51 0.03 6.12
CA ILE A 65 0.10 -0.31 6.33
C ILE A 65 -0.17 -0.29 7.84
N ASP A 66 -1.04 0.61 8.27
CA ASP A 66 -1.50 0.68 9.65
C ASP A 66 -2.91 0.13 9.77
N HIS A 67 -3.09 -0.93 10.57
CA HIS A 67 -4.42 -1.44 10.93
C HIS A 67 -4.87 -0.83 12.26
N ILE A 68 -5.58 0.30 12.19
CA ILE A 68 -5.90 1.11 13.38
C ILE A 68 -7.16 0.61 14.11
N ALA A 69 -8.17 0.14 13.38
CA ALA A 69 -9.49 -0.15 13.97
C ALA A 69 -9.68 -1.61 14.41
N ARG A 70 -8.87 -2.54 13.87
CA ARG A 70 -8.92 -3.98 14.17
C ARG A 70 -7.55 -4.58 13.91
N SER A 71 -7.05 -5.34 14.87
CA SER A 71 -5.89 -6.21 14.67
C SER A 71 -6.31 -7.49 13.93
N ILE A 72 -5.40 -8.03 13.13
CA ILE A 72 -5.55 -9.37 12.54
C ILE A 72 -4.76 -10.31 13.45
N ASP A 73 -5.42 -10.89 14.46
CA ASP A 73 -4.75 -11.72 15.47
C ASP A 73 -4.70 -13.21 15.09
N ASP A 74 -5.57 -13.63 14.16
CA ASP A 74 -5.58 -14.99 13.63
C ASP A 74 -4.49 -15.20 12.58
N PRO A 75 -3.56 -16.15 12.76
CA PRO A 75 -2.48 -16.42 11.81
C PRO A 75 -2.97 -16.77 10.40
N GLU A 76 -4.11 -17.45 10.26
CA GLU A 76 -4.64 -17.78 8.93
C GLU A 76 -5.12 -16.52 8.20
N MET A 77 -5.86 -15.65 8.90
CA MET A 77 -6.23 -14.34 8.35
C MET A 77 -5.01 -13.46 8.05
N GLN A 78 -3.95 -13.50 8.87
CA GLN A 78 -2.69 -12.79 8.58
C GLN A 78 -2.08 -13.30 7.26
N GLN A 79 -2.01 -14.63 7.07
CA GLN A 79 -1.48 -15.22 5.84
C GLN A 79 -2.35 -14.86 4.63
N GLN A 80 -3.67 -14.93 4.75
CA GLN A 80 -4.59 -14.54 3.68
C GLN A 80 -4.43 -13.06 3.30
N PHE A 81 -4.24 -12.19 4.30
CA PHE A 81 -3.95 -10.78 4.08
C PHE A 81 -2.64 -10.58 3.30
N LEU A 82 -1.55 -11.26 3.70
CA LEU A 82 -0.27 -11.19 2.99
C LEU A 82 -0.37 -11.71 1.55
N VAL A 83 -1.15 -12.77 1.32
CA VAL A 83 -1.44 -13.28 -0.04
C VAL A 83 -2.27 -12.29 -0.85
N GLY A 84 -3.19 -11.56 -0.22
CA GLY A 84 -3.91 -10.46 -0.86
C GLY A 84 -2.97 -9.34 -1.29
N CYS A 85 -2.02 -8.96 -0.42
CA CYS A 85 -1.04 -7.91 -0.71
C CYS A 85 -0.14 -8.28 -1.90
N SER A 86 0.35 -9.52 -1.99
CA SER A 86 1.25 -9.95 -3.07
C SER A 86 0.59 -10.09 -4.45
N ARG A 87 -0.75 -9.99 -4.53
CA ARG A 87 -1.49 -9.94 -5.80
C ARG A 87 -1.65 -8.52 -6.32
N VAL A 88 -1.40 -7.54 -5.47
CA VAL A 88 -1.64 -6.12 -5.73
C VAL A 88 -0.32 -5.35 -5.90
N LEU A 89 0.71 -5.74 -5.14
CA LEU A 89 2.08 -5.23 -5.22
C LEU A 89 2.98 -6.21 -6.00
#